data_AF-A0A285CIU2-F1
#
_entry.id   AF-A0A285CIU2-F1
#
_cell.length_a   1.000
_cell.length_b   1.000
_cell.length_c   1.000
_cell.angle_alpha   90.00
_cell.angle_beta   90.00
_cell.angle_gamma   90.00
#
_symmetry.space_group_name_H-M   'P 1'
#
loop_
_entity.id
_entity.type
_entity.pdbx_description
1 polymer ?
#
loop_
_entity_poly.entity_id
_entity_poly.type
_entity_poly.pdbx_seq_one_letter_code
_entity_poly.pdbx_strand_id
1 'polypeptide(L)'
;MQEITTVGLDLAKNVFQVHAIDAEGAVVIRRQIRRAQLLLFFSRLAPCLIGIEACAGAHYWARELTKLGHEVRLIPPSYVKPFVKRGKTDAADAEAICTVVTQPTMRFVPMKSELQQAVLMSHRARDFLVRQLTQLANAIRAHLGEFGLVVPKGVHNMGRLLAEAEAADLPPEARMPLDLLVGPFSDTKTRIDAITSTRSPPICAEPRRRTRRHGGCKRCRALARSPPAFWPPRCQTCRLSARPAICRLGWA
;
A
#
# COMPACT_ATOMS: atom_id res chain seq x y z
N MET A 1 -5.29 -41.36 8.66
CA MET A 1 -4.57 -40.26 8.00
C MET A 1 -4.77 -39.06 8.89
N GLN A 2 -3.72 -38.47 9.48
CA GLN A 2 -3.88 -37.33 10.40
C GLN A 2 -4.47 -36.16 9.62
N GLU A 3 -5.58 -35.62 10.13
CA GLU A 3 -6.32 -34.53 9.50
C GLU A 3 -5.59 -33.21 9.72
N ILE A 4 -5.33 -32.47 8.63
CA ILE A 4 -4.63 -31.19 8.70
C ILE A 4 -5.60 -30.13 9.18
N THR A 5 -5.30 -29.50 10.31
CA THR A 5 -6.16 -28.46 10.91
C THR A 5 -5.64 -27.06 10.62
N THR A 6 -4.32 -26.89 10.60
CA THR A 6 -3.67 -25.59 10.47
C THR A 6 -2.47 -25.65 9.54
N VAL A 7 -2.32 -24.63 8.70
CA VAL A 7 -1.22 -24.48 7.76
C VAL A 7 -0.58 -23.10 7.89
N GLY A 8 0.72 -23.05 8.12
CA GLY A 8 1.54 -21.88 7.86
C GLY A 8 2.06 -21.91 6.42
N LEU A 9 1.76 -20.84 5.68
CA LEU A 9 2.16 -20.68 4.29
C LEU A 9 3.06 -19.46 4.15
N ASP A 10 4.33 -19.70 3.83
CA ASP A 10 5.29 -18.66 3.46
C ASP A 10 5.35 -18.50 1.93
N LEU A 11 5.27 -17.25 1.48
CA LEU A 11 5.08 -16.89 0.07
C LEU A 11 6.33 -16.22 -0.50
N ALA A 12 7.02 -16.88 -1.44
CA ALA A 12 8.02 -16.25 -2.30
C ALA A 12 7.46 -15.94 -3.71
N LYS A 13 8.34 -15.76 -4.71
CA LYS A 13 7.91 -15.45 -6.08
C LYS A 13 7.31 -16.67 -6.80
N ASN A 14 8.04 -17.79 -6.79
CA ASN A 14 7.75 -18.98 -7.61
C ASN A 14 7.63 -20.28 -6.80
N VAL A 15 8.19 -20.30 -5.59
CA VAL A 15 8.19 -21.46 -4.69
C VAL A 15 7.66 -20.97 -3.36
N PHE A 16 6.74 -21.71 -2.78
CA PHE A 16 6.12 -21.43 -1.50
C PHE A 16 6.51 -22.53 -0.53
N GLN A 17 6.55 -22.20 0.75
CA GLN A 17 6.83 -23.18 1.78
C GLN A 17 5.56 -23.43 2.59
N VAL A 18 5.20 -24.70 2.71
CA VAL A 18 4.06 -25.17 3.50
C VAL A 18 4.59 -25.85 4.76
N HIS A 19 3.98 -25.50 5.89
CA HIS A 19 4.09 -26.20 7.16
C HIS A 19 2.67 -26.46 7.68
N ALA A 20 2.28 -27.73 7.80
CA ALA A 20 0.93 -28.13 8.18
C ALA A 20 0.97 -29.05 9.40
N ILE A 21 0.04 -28.82 10.33
CA ILE A 21 -0.10 -29.56 11.58
C ILE A 21 -1.51 -30.14 11.74
N ASP A 22 -1.62 -31.20 12.54
CA ASP A 22 -2.90 -31.78 12.96
C ASP A 22 -3.48 -31.05 14.20
N ALA A 23 -4.54 -31.60 14.79
CA ALA A 23 -5.21 -31.01 15.95
C ALA A 23 -4.33 -30.98 17.20
N GLU A 24 -3.44 -31.97 17.33
CA GLU A 24 -2.48 -32.13 18.41
C GLU A 24 -1.23 -31.27 18.22
N GLY A 25 -1.08 -30.64 17.05
CA GLY A 25 0.07 -29.81 16.70
C GLY A 25 1.26 -30.61 16.14
N ALA A 26 1.07 -31.90 15.83
CA ALA A 26 2.09 -32.70 15.18
C ALA A 26 2.19 -32.32 13.70
N VAL A 27 3.43 -32.26 13.19
CA VAL A 27 3.70 -31.86 11.81
C VAL A 27 3.31 -32.98 10.85
N VAL A 28 2.32 -32.73 10.00
CA VAL A 28 1.83 -33.67 8.98
C VAL A 28 2.51 -33.45 7.63
N ILE A 29 2.68 -32.18 7.23
CA ILE A 29 3.33 -31.82 5.96
C ILE A 29 4.32 -30.68 6.18
N ARG A 30 5.55 -30.85 5.70
CA ARG A 30 6.53 -29.77 5.58
C ARG A 30 7.25 -29.87 4.25
N ARG A 31 6.90 -29.02 3.29
CA ARG A 31 7.51 -29.07 1.94
C ARG A 31 7.38 -27.77 1.17
N GLN A 32 8.17 -27.67 0.11
CA GLN A 32 8.04 -26.65 -0.91
C GLN A 32 6.96 -27.01 -1.94
N ILE A 33 6.24 -26.01 -2.42
CA ILE A 33 5.22 -26.14 -3.46
C ILE A 33 5.45 -25.04 -4.50
N ARG A 34 5.47 -25.41 -5.79
CA ARG A 34 5.58 -24.43 -6.87
C ARG A 34 4.30 -23.62 -6.98
N ARG A 35 4.42 -22.36 -7.40
CA ARG A 35 3.31 -21.42 -7.58
C ARG A 35 2.12 -22.03 -8.34
N ALA A 36 2.40 -22.71 -9.46
CA ALA A 36 1.39 -23.32 -10.32
C ALA A 36 0.63 -24.49 -9.66
N GLN A 37 1.21 -25.11 -8.63
CA GLN A 37 0.65 -26.27 -7.95
C GLN A 37 -0.09 -25.91 -6.66
N LEU A 38 -0.04 -24.64 -6.22
CA LEU A 38 -0.57 -24.25 -4.91
C LEU A 38 -2.08 -24.52 -4.79
N LEU A 39 -2.87 -24.10 -5.78
CA LEU A 39 -4.34 -24.29 -5.74
C LEU A 39 -4.71 -25.78 -5.82
N LEU A 40 -4.03 -26.56 -6.66
CA LEU A 40 -4.25 -28.01 -6.75
C LEU A 40 -3.90 -28.73 -5.46
N PHE A 41 -2.88 -28.25 -4.74
CA PHE A 41 -2.52 -28.79 -3.44
C PHE A 41 -3.64 -28.54 -2.42
N PHE A 42 -4.09 -27.31 -2.29
CA PHE A 42 -5.13 -26.94 -1.32
C PHE A 42 -6.51 -27.48 -1.69
N SER A 43 -6.84 -27.64 -2.97
CA SER A 43 -8.13 -28.23 -3.40
C SER A 43 -8.29 -29.71 -3.00
N ARG A 44 -7.19 -30.37 -2.62
CA ARG A 44 -7.19 -31.77 -2.15
C ARG A 44 -7.21 -31.87 -0.62
N LEU A 45 -7.11 -30.74 0.08
CA LEU A 45 -7.18 -30.68 1.54
C LEU A 45 -8.61 -30.38 1.97
N ALA A 46 -9.00 -30.92 3.12
CA ALA A 46 -10.20 -30.46 3.81
C ALA A 46 -10.05 -28.97 4.21
N PRO A 47 -11.17 -28.23 4.36
CA PRO A 47 -11.15 -26.89 4.93
C PRO A 47 -10.34 -26.84 6.24
N CYS A 48 -9.41 -25.89 6.32
CA CYS A 48 -8.47 -25.75 7.43
C CYS A 48 -8.10 -24.27 7.61
N LEU A 49 -7.46 -23.96 8.75
CA LEU A 49 -6.96 -22.63 9.05
C LEU A 49 -5.61 -22.40 8.34
N ILE A 50 -5.50 -21.33 7.57
CA ILE A 50 -4.27 -20.96 6.86
C ILE A 50 -3.76 -19.61 7.36
N GLY A 51 -2.56 -19.61 7.93
CA GLY A 51 -1.78 -18.41 8.21
C GLY A 51 -0.94 -18.01 7.01
N ILE A 52 -0.95 -16.73 6.66
CA ILE A 52 -0.08 -16.17 5.62
C ILE A 52 0.51 -14.85 6.14
N GLU A 53 1.82 -14.65 6.00
CA GLU A 53 2.42 -13.35 6.25
C GLU A 53 1.93 -12.31 5.22
N ALA A 54 1.54 -11.13 5.69
CA ALA A 54 1.05 -10.05 4.84
C ALA A 54 2.17 -9.48 3.96
N CYS A 55 2.31 -10.03 2.76
CA CYS A 55 3.25 -9.60 1.71
C CYS A 55 2.51 -9.12 0.44
N ALA A 56 3.26 -8.74 -0.60
CA ALA A 56 2.69 -8.23 -1.86
C ALA A 56 1.71 -9.20 -2.54
N GLY A 57 1.94 -10.51 -2.42
CA GLY A 57 1.08 -11.55 -3.01
C GLY A 57 -0.01 -12.08 -2.08
N ALA A 58 0.02 -11.73 -0.79
CA ALA A 58 -0.81 -12.39 0.23
C ALA A 58 -2.31 -12.18 0.03
N HIS A 59 -2.73 -10.98 -0.38
CA HIS A 59 -4.16 -10.68 -0.60
C HIS A 59 -4.77 -11.51 -1.74
N TYR A 60 -4.03 -11.73 -2.82
CA TYR A 60 -4.48 -12.58 -3.92
C TYR A 60 -4.65 -14.03 -3.46
N TRP A 61 -3.61 -14.60 -2.84
CA TRP A 61 -3.65 -15.97 -2.37
C TRP A 61 -4.70 -16.20 -1.29
N ALA A 62 -4.90 -15.24 -0.39
CA ALA A 62 -5.96 -15.34 0.60
C ALA A 62 -7.34 -15.44 -0.05
N ARG A 63 -7.63 -14.63 -1.08
CA ARG A 63 -8.91 -14.75 -1.80
C ARG A 63 -9.06 -16.10 -2.48
N GLU A 64 -8.03 -16.57 -3.19
CA GLU A 64 -8.10 -17.85 -3.91
C GLU A 64 -8.26 -19.05 -2.96
N LEU A 65 -7.54 -19.06 -1.84
CA LEU A 65 -7.63 -20.11 -0.84
C LEU A 65 -8.97 -20.07 -0.10
N THR A 66 -9.53 -18.88 0.16
CA THR A 66 -10.88 -18.74 0.73
C THR A 66 -11.96 -19.26 -0.23
N LYS A 67 -11.81 -19.10 -1.55
CA LYS A 67 -12.74 -19.70 -2.53
C LYS A 67 -12.78 -21.23 -2.48
N LEU A 68 -11.68 -21.86 -2.04
CA LEU A 68 -11.60 -23.31 -1.82
C LEU A 68 -12.21 -23.75 -0.48
N GLY A 69 -12.72 -22.82 0.34
CA GLY A 69 -13.36 -23.09 1.62
C GLY A 69 -12.45 -22.98 2.85
N HIS A 70 -11.18 -22.62 2.69
CA HIS A 70 -10.27 -22.47 3.82
C HIS A 70 -10.48 -21.15 4.57
N GLU A 71 -10.28 -21.18 5.90
CA GLU A 71 -10.22 -19.97 6.70
C GLU A 71 -8.82 -19.37 6.58
N VAL A 72 -8.68 -18.18 5.97
CA VAL A 72 -7.37 -17.56 5.75
C VAL A 72 -7.19 -16.33 6.64
N ARG A 73 -6.07 -16.27 7.35
CA ARG A 73 -5.71 -15.14 8.21
C ARG A 73 -4.37 -14.55 7.78
N LEU A 74 -4.37 -13.25 7.47
CA LEU A 74 -3.16 -12.51 7.12
C LEU A 74 -2.49 -11.93 8.36
N ILE A 75 -1.19 -12.15 8.52
CA ILE A 75 -0.44 -11.79 9.72
C ILE A 75 0.56 -10.66 9.41
N PRO A 76 0.63 -9.58 10.21
CA PRO A 76 1.67 -8.58 10.05
C PRO A 76 3.08 -9.19 10.18
N PRO A 77 4.05 -8.84 9.31
CA PRO A 77 5.44 -9.30 9.41
C PRO A 77 6.09 -9.15 10.79
N SER A 78 5.79 -8.04 11.46
CA SER A 78 6.28 -7.73 12.80
C SER A 78 5.86 -8.75 13.86
N TYR A 79 4.77 -9.48 13.63
CA TYR A 79 4.26 -10.49 14.56
C TYR A 79 4.77 -11.89 14.24
N VAL A 80 5.21 -12.14 13.01
CA VAL A 80 5.85 -13.40 12.61
C VAL A 80 7.31 -13.43 13.07
N LYS A 81 8.04 -12.32 12.88
CA LYS A 81 9.48 -12.21 13.15
C LYS A 81 9.94 -12.76 14.52
N PRO A 82 9.24 -12.51 15.66
CA PRO A 82 9.66 -13.03 16.96
C PRO A 82 9.60 -14.56 17.09
N PHE A 83 8.84 -15.24 16.23
CA PHE A 83 8.63 -16.69 16.27
C PHE A 83 9.56 -17.44 15.31
N VAL A 84 10.31 -16.74 14.48
CA VAL A 84 11.30 -17.34 13.57
C VAL A 84 12.50 -17.81 14.39
N LYS A 85 12.78 -19.11 14.35
CA LYS A 85 13.93 -19.73 15.03
C LYS A 85 15.26 -19.23 14.41
N ARG A 86 16.38 -19.42 15.12
CA ARG A 86 17.71 -19.00 14.63
C ARG A 86 18.02 -19.61 13.26
N GLY A 87 18.47 -18.76 12.32
CA GLY A 87 18.72 -19.14 10.94
C GLY A 87 17.49 -18.95 10.06
N LYS A 88 17.44 -17.83 9.34
CA LYS A 88 16.30 -17.51 8.46
C LYS A 88 16.25 -18.51 7.30
N THR A 89 15.16 -19.27 7.24
CA THR A 89 14.85 -20.17 6.13
C THR A 89 13.35 -20.10 5.89
N ASP A 90 12.91 -20.25 4.64
CA ASP A 90 11.47 -20.26 4.30
C ASP A 90 10.72 -21.34 5.12
N ALA A 91 11.39 -22.46 5.41
CA ALA A 91 10.88 -23.56 6.25
C ALA A 91 10.70 -23.19 7.73
N ALA A 92 11.52 -22.29 8.27
CA ALA A 92 11.35 -21.74 9.62
C ALA A 92 10.30 -20.61 9.63
N ASP A 93 10.23 -19.82 8.56
CA ASP A 93 9.22 -18.76 8.41
C ASP A 93 7.81 -19.37 8.31
N ALA A 94 7.61 -20.43 7.52
CA ALA A 94 6.32 -21.13 7.43
C ALA A 94 5.89 -21.76 8.78
N GLU A 95 6.82 -22.33 9.54
CA GLU A 95 6.57 -22.86 10.89
C GLU A 95 6.17 -21.75 11.87
N ALA A 96 6.88 -20.61 11.83
CA ALA A 96 6.54 -19.43 12.63
C ALA A 96 5.13 -18.92 12.29
N ILE A 97 4.78 -18.81 11.01
CA ILE A 97 3.44 -18.40 10.56
C ILE A 97 2.38 -19.36 11.11
N CYS A 98 2.63 -20.69 11.04
CA CYS A 98 1.73 -21.71 11.58
C CYS A 98 1.53 -21.58 13.10
N THR A 99 2.57 -21.19 13.82
CA THR A 99 2.52 -20.98 15.27
C THR A 99 1.76 -19.70 15.63
N VAL A 100 1.92 -18.65 14.83
CA VAL A 100 1.39 -17.31 15.11
C VAL A 100 -0.09 -17.22 14.77
N VAL A 101 -0.57 -17.96 13.77
CA VAL A 101 -1.98 -17.92 13.33
C VAL A 101 -2.96 -18.46 14.39
N THR A 102 -2.50 -19.38 15.24
CA THR A 102 -3.29 -20.00 16.31
C THR A 102 -3.30 -19.19 17.60
N GLN A 103 -2.49 -18.13 17.70
CA GLN A 103 -2.40 -17.33 18.93
C GLN A 103 -3.71 -16.56 19.20
N PRO A 104 -4.36 -16.73 20.37
CA PRO A 104 -5.69 -16.16 20.64
C PRO A 104 -5.75 -14.63 20.62
N THR A 105 -4.66 -13.96 21.01
CA THR A 105 -4.59 -12.49 21.14
C THR A 105 -4.07 -11.81 19.86
N MET A 106 -3.85 -12.57 18.79
CA MET A 106 -3.24 -12.09 17.57
C MET A 106 -4.15 -11.09 16.84
N ARG A 107 -3.54 -10.06 16.23
CA ARG A 107 -4.27 -9.15 15.32
C ARG A 107 -3.91 -9.44 13.89
N PHE A 108 -4.93 -9.68 13.08
CA PHE A 108 -4.80 -9.98 11.67
C PHE A 108 -5.02 -8.75 10.79
N VAL A 109 -4.39 -8.77 9.61
CA VAL A 109 -4.64 -7.79 8.55
C VAL A 109 -5.91 -8.23 7.81
N PRO A 110 -6.91 -7.34 7.64
CA PRO A 110 -8.08 -7.69 6.86
C PRO A 110 -7.68 -7.99 5.41
N MET A 111 -8.26 -9.06 4.88
CA MET A 111 -8.17 -9.40 3.47
C MET A 111 -8.85 -8.30 2.66
N LYS A 112 -8.12 -7.70 1.72
CA LYS A 112 -8.68 -6.66 0.85
C LYS A 112 -9.37 -7.28 -0.35
N SER A 113 -10.48 -6.69 -0.76
CA SER A 113 -11.10 -6.98 -2.05
C SER A 113 -10.24 -6.45 -3.20
N GLU A 114 -10.49 -6.94 -4.41
CA GLU A 114 -9.80 -6.48 -5.62
C GLU A 114 -10.04 -4.99 -5.86
N LEU A 115 -11.27 -4.52 -5.61
CA LEU A 115 -11.60 -3.10 -5.71
C LEU A 115 -10.82 -2.25 -4.69
N GLN A 116 -10.71 -2.70 -3.43
CA GLN A 116 -9.91 -2.01 -2.43
C GLN A 116 -8.42 -1.96 -2.82
N GLN A 117 -7.88 -3.04 -3.39
CA GLN A 117 -6.51 -3.06 -3.90
C GLN A 117 -6.32 -2.12 -5.10
N ALA A 118 -7.29 -2.06 -6.01
CA ALA A 118 -7.26 -1.17 -7.17
C ALA A 118 -7.21 0.31 -6.73
N VAL A 119 -8.03 0.71 -5.74
CA VAL A 119 -7.98 2.08 -5.21
C VAL A 119 -6.62 2.39 -4.58
N LEU A 120 -6.06 1.45 -3.80
CA LEU A 120 -4.71 1.62 -3.22
C LEU A 120 -3.62 1.71 -4.30
N MET A 121 -3.78 1.00 -5.41
CA MET A 121 -2.88 1.09 -6.56
C MET A 121 -2.88 2.51 -7.14
N SER A 122 -4.04 3.14 -7.30
CA SER A 122 -4.15 4.52 -7.78
C SER A 122 -3.41 5.51 -6.86
N HIS A 123 -3.56 5.39 -5.54
CA HIS A 123 -2.82 6.23 -4.59
C HIS A 123 -1.30 6.04 -4.70
N ARG A 124 -0.83 4.80 -4.76
CA ARG A 124 0.60 4.50 -4.88
C ARG A 124 1.19 4.98 -6.21
N ALA A 125 0.45 4.82 -7.31
CA ALA A 125 0.85 5.31 -8.62
C ALA A 125 0.95 6.84 -8.62
N ARG A 126 -0.02 7.54 -8.03
CA ARG A 126 0.03 9.00 -7.86
C ARG A 126 1.25 9.43 -7.05
N ASP A 127 1.49 8.79 -5.89
CA ASP A 127 2.64 9.11 -5.04
C ASP A 127 3.98 8.84 -5.73
N PHE A 128 4.05 7.83 -6.61
CA PHE A 128 5.21 7.58 -7.44
C PHE A 128 5.42 8.70 -8.47
N LEU A 129 4.38 9.07 -9.22
CA LEU A 129 4.44 10.14 -10.22
C LEU A 129 4.80 11.50 -9.59
N VAL A 130 4.27 11.84 -8.42
CA VAL A 130 4.62 13.08 -7.69
C VAL A 130 6.10 13.12 -7.32
N ARG A 131 6.68 11.98 -6.93
CA ARG A 131 8.12 11.88 -6.66
C ARG A 131 8.94 12.05 -7.94
N GLN A 132 8.54 11.42 -9.05
CA GLN A 132 9.19 11.61 -10.35
C GLN A 132 9.12 13.08 -10.82
N LEU A 133 7.96 13.72 -10.69
CA LEU A 133 7.77 15.13 -11.04
C LEU A 133 8.73 16.02 -10.24
N THR A 134 8.89 15.73 -8.95
CA THR A 134 9.80 16.46 -8.06
C THR A 134 11.26 16.24 -8.47
N GLN A 135 11.64 15.01 -8.82
CA GLN A 135 12.98 14.68 -9.31
C GLN A 135 13.31 15.45 -10.60
N LEU A 136 12.40 15.44 -11.58
CA LEU A 136 12.54 16.18 -12.84
C LEU A 136 12.63 17.70 -12.59
N ALA A 137 11.77 18.24 -11.73
CA ALA A 137 11.77 19.65 -11.38
C ALA A 137 13.06 20.09 -10.66
N ASN A 138 13.70 19.19 -9.92
CA ASN A 138 14.99 19.46 -9.28
C ASN A 138 16.14 19.38 -10.28
N ALA A 139 16.12 18.42 -11.20
CA ALA A 139 17.13 18.29 -12.25
C ALA A 139 17.13 19.51 -13.20
N ILE A 140 15.96 19.90 -13.70
CA ILE A 140 15.80 21.09 -14.56
C ILE A 140 16.33 22.34 -13.85
N ARG A 141 16.00 22.51 -12.56
CA ARG A 141 16.51 23.65 -11.77
C ARG A 141 18.01 23.64 -11.63
N ALA A 142 18.62 22.49 -11.40
CA ALA A 142 20.06 22.39 -11.25
C ALA A 142 20.77 22.81 -12.54
N HIS A 143 20.35 22.25 -13.68
CA HIS A 143 20.93 22.60 -14.98
C HIS A 143 20.73 24.07 -15.35
N LEU A 144 19.51 24.60 -15.23
CA LEU A 144 19.25 26.01 -15.55
C LEU A 144 19.96 26.97 -14.58
N GLY A 145 20.21 26.55 -13.34
CA GLY A 145 21.01 27.29 -12.37
C GLY A 145 22.47 27.47 -12.79
N GLU A 146 23.05 26.52 -13.53
CA GLU A 146 24.42 26.65 -14.09
C GLU A 146 24.51 27.77 -15.13
N PHE A 147 23.39 28.10 -15.79
CA PHE A 147 23.27 29.22 -16.72
C PHE A 147 22.74 30.50 -16.06
N GLY A 148 22.68 30.55 -14.72
CA GLY A 148 22.24 31.73 -13.97
C GLY A 148 20.72 31.92 -13.88
N LEU A 149 19.93 30.97 -14.40
CA LEU A 149 18.46 31.05 -14.39
C LEU A 149 17.92 30.45 -13.09
N VAL A 150 17.54 31.30 -12.14
CA VAL A 150 17.13 30.90 -10.79
C VAL A 150 15.76 31.47 -10.42
N VAL A 151 14.82 30.59 -10.12
CA VAL A 151 13.51 30.93 -9.56
C VAL A 151 13.31 30.34 -8.15
N PRO A 152 12.39 30.89 -7.34
CA PRO A 152 12.04 30.29 -6.04
C PRO A 152 11.61 28.82 -6.16
N LYS A 153 11.93 28.04 -5.13
CA LYS A 153 11.58 26.60 -5.07
C LYS A 153 10.06 26.38 -5.15
N GLY A 154 9.67 25.27 -5.76
CA GLY A 154 8.26 24.81 -5.83
C GLY A 154 7.77 24.52 -7.25
N VAL A 155 7.02 23.44 -7.43
CA VAL A 155 6.55 22.99 -8.75
C VAL A 155 5.75 24.06 -9.49
N HIS A 156 5.02 24.92 -8.78
CA HIS A 156 4.26 26.03 -9.37
C HIS A 156 5.13 27.07 -10.09
N ASN A 157 6.40 27.22 -9.70
CA ASN A 157 7.34 28.15 -10.35
C ASN A 157 8.00 27.57 -11.59
N MET A 158 7.79 26.29 -11.92
CA MET A 158 8.42 25.65 -13.08
C MET A 158 7.98 26.29 -14.40
N GLY A 159 6.72 26.68 -14.54
CA GLY A 159 6.26 27.36 -15.77
C GLY A 159 7.00 28.66 -16.03
N ARG A 160 7.27 29.43 -14.96
CA ARG A 160 8.09 30.66 -15.05
C ARG A 160 9.54 30.35 -15.43
N LEU A 161 10.16 29.36 -14.79
CA LEU A 161 11.55 28.98 -15.07
C LEU A 161 11.74 28.53 -16.53
N LEU A 162 10.79 27.75 -17.05
CA LEU A 162 10.85 27.29 -18.44
C LEU A 162 10.67 28.46 -19.41
N ALA A 163 9.78 29.42 -19.12
CA ALA A 163 9.66 30.62 -19.93
C ALA A 163 10.93 31.49 -19.92
N GLU A 164 11.60 31.61 -18.76
CA GLU A 164 12.90 32.30 -18.66
C GLU A 164 14.00 31.56 -19.46
N ALA A 165 13.98 30.22 -19.50
CA ALA A 165 14.91 29.41 -20.29
C ALA A 165 14.71 29.55 -21.81
N GLU A 166 13.45 29.60 -22.28
CA GLU A 166 13.13 29.83 -23.70
C GLU A 166 13.56 31.22 -24.18
N ALA A 167 13.48 32.23 -23.31
CA ALA A 167 13.90 33.59 -23.61
C ALA A 167 15.42 33.81 -23.49
N ALA A 168 16.13 32.87 -22.85
CA ALA A 168 17.56 32.97 -22.64
C ALA A 168 18.35 32.47 -23.85
N ASP A 169 19.51 33.07 -24.08
CA ASP A 169 20.46 32.63 -25.11
C ASP A 169 21.28 31.43 -24.61
N LEU A 170 20.61 30.30 -24.42
CA LEU A 170 21.23 29.05 -24.01
C LEU A 170 22.02 28.43 -25.18
N PRO A 171 23.22 27.87 -24.93
CA PRO A 171 23.96 27.13 -25.94
C PRO A 171 23.09 26.04 -26.59
N PRO A 172 23.14 25.86 -27.92
CA PRO A 172 22.35 24.85 -28.62
C PRO A 172 22.51 23.44 -28.04
N GLU A 173 23.70 23.10 -27.55
CA GLU A 173 24.04 21.81 -26.94
C GLU A 173 23.28 21.55 -25.64
N ALA A 174 22.89 22.60 -24.92
CA ALA A 174 22.13 22.50 -23.67
C ALA A 174 20.62 22.27 -23.90
N ARG A 175 20.11 22.59 -25.10
CA ARG A 175 18.67 22.49 -25.41
C ARG A 175 18.19 21.04 -25.44
N MET A 176 18.88 20.16 -26.17
CA MET A 176 18.47 18.75 -26.28
C MET A 176 18.39 18.05 -24.90
N PRO A 177 19.40 18.10 -24.01
CA PRO A 177 19.30 17.51 -22.67
C PRO A 177 18.19 18.13 -21.82
N LEU A 178 17.96 19.44 -21.94
CA LEU A 178 16.88 20.13 -21.23
C LEU A 178 15.50 19.61 -21.70
N ASP A 179 15.29 19.50 -23.01
CA ASP A 179 14.03 19.00 -23.59
C ASP A 179 13.72 17.57 -23.15
N LEU A 180 14.74 16.71 -23.05
CA LEU A 180 14.63 15.35 -22.50
C LEU A 180 14.17 15.31 -21.04
N LEU A 181 14.26 16.42 -20.29
CA LEU A 181 13.73 16.55 -18.93
C LEU A 181 12.37 17.26 -18.92
N VAL A 182 12.19 18.30 -19.74
CA VAL A 182 10.98 19.13 -19.80
C VAL A 182 9.79 18.35 -20.36
N GLY A 183 9.99 17.54 -21.39
CA GLY A 183 8.96 16.66 -21.95
C GLY A 183 8.38 15.73 -20.88
N PRO A 184 9.20 14.86 -20.25
CA PRO A 184 8.74 14.00 -19.16
C PRO A 184 8.16 14.75 -17.96
N PHE A 185 8.64 15.96 -17.64
CA PHE A 185 8.06 16.78 -16.58
C PHE A 185 6.60 17.14 -16.87
N SER A 186 6.34 17.62 -18.10
CA SER A 186 5.00 18.01 -18.54
C SER A 186 4.07 16.80 -18.63
N ASP A 187 4.55 15.69 -19.19
CA ASP A 187 3.80 14.43 -19.26
C ASP A 187 3.44 13.90 -17.88
N THR A 188 4.39 13.91 -16.95
CA THR A 188 4.19 13.42 -15.58
C THR A 188 3.14 14.27 -14.86
N LYS A 189 3.15 15.59 -15.06
CA LYS A 189 2.13 16.49 -14.51
C LYS A 189 0.73 16.12 -15.04
N THR A 190 0.57 15.94 -16.35
CA THR A 190 -0.69 15.51 -16.96
C THR A 190 -1.17 14.16 -16.42
N ARG A 191 -0.26 13.19 -16.23
CA ARG A 191 -0.58 11.88 -15.65
C ARG A 191 -1.05 12.00 -14.19
N ILE A 192 -0.46 12.90 -13.40
CA ILE A 192 -0.89 13.19 -12.02
C ILE A 192 -2.30 13.76 -12.00
N ASP A 193 -2.61 14.68 -12.91
CA ASP A 193 -3.94 15.28 -13.00
C ASP A 193 -5.00 14.25 -13.43
N ALA A 194 -4.66 13.37 -14.38
CA ALA A 194 -5.52 12.27 -14.81
C ALA A 194 -5.85 11.28 -13.68
N ILE A 195 -4.84 10.87 -12.90
CA ILE A 195 -5.08 9.95 -11.78
C ILE A 195 -5.78 10.63 -10.59
N THR A 196 -5.59 11.95 -10.41
CA THR A 196 -6.24 12.73 -9.35
C THR A 196 -7.71 13.02 -9.69
N SER A 197 -8.03 13.22 -10.96
CA SER A 197 -9.41 13.44 -11.43
C SER A 197 -10.25 12.15 -11.42
N THR A 198 -9.60 10.99 -11.41
CA THR A 198 -10.27 9.68 -11.28
C THR A 198 -10.92 9.57 -9.89
N ARG A 199 -12.24 9.75 -9.83
CA ARG A 199 -13.02 9.49 -8.61
C ARG A 199 -12.98 8.00 -8.31
N SER A 200 -12.36 7.64 -7.19
CA SER A 200 -12.49 6.28 -6.67
C SER A 200 -13.92 6.08 -6.15
N PRO A 201 -14.55 4.93 -6.41
CA PRO A 201 -15.84 4.62 -5.81
C PRO A 201 -15.73 4.67 -4.28
N PRO A 202 -16.82 5.03 -3.56
CA PRO A 202 -16.80 5.02 -2.12
C PRO A 202 -16.49 3.60 -1.65
N ILE A 203 -15.32 3.41 -1.04
CA ILE A 203 -15.03 2.17 -0.33
C ILE A 203 -15.99 2.16 0.86
N CYS A 204 -16.98 1.26 0.85
CA CYS A 204 -17.83 1.03 2.02
C CYS A 204 -16.92 0.87 3.24
N ALA A 205 -17.07 1.80 4.18
CA ALA A 205 -16.12 2.05 5.23
C ALA A 205 -15.97 0.79 6.09
N GLU A 206 -14.79 0.18 6.04
CA GLU A 206 -14.29 -0.59 7.16
C GLU A 206 -14.31 0.35 8.38
N PRO A 207 -14.77 -0.09 9.57
CA PRO A 207 -14.97 0.79 10.71
C PRO A 207 -13.68 1.54 10.99
N ARG A 208 -13.71 2.87 10.80
CA ARG A 208 -12.57 3.75 11.03
C ARG A 208 -12.03 3.46 12.43
N ARG A 209 -10.89 2.77 12.52
CA ARG A 209 -10.16 2.66 13.77
C ARG A 209 -9.86 4.09 14.20
N ARG A 210 -10.40 4.50 15.35
CA ARG A 210 -10.04 5.73 16.05
C ARG A 210 -8.52 5.80 16.11
N THR A 211 -7.90 6.57 15.22
CA THR A 211 -6.56 7.08 15.45
C THR A 211 -6.67 8.03 16.63
N ARG A 212 -6.42 7.52 17.84
CA ARG A 212 -6.16 8.36 19.00
C ARG A 212 -4.92 9.18 18.67
N ARG A 213 -5.12 10.42 18.23
CA ARG A 213 -4.28 11.62 18.45
C ARG A 213 -4.67 12.66 17.40
N HIS A 214 -5.62 13.50 17.75
CA HIS A 214 -5.58 14.97 17.66
C HIS A 214 -6.95 15.49 18.12
N GLY A 215 -6.94 16.45 19.04
CA GLY A 215 -8.12 16.92 19.76
C GLY A 215 -9.22 17.40 18.82
N GLY A 216 -10.34 16.66 18.78
CA GLY A 216 -11.53 17.05 18.02
C GLY A 216 -12.24 18.25 18.63
N CYS A 217 -12.60 19.20 17.76
CA CYS A 217 -13.46 20.36 18.04
C CYS A 217 -14.70 19.97 18.87
N LYS A 218 -14.99 20.76 19.92
CA LYS A 218 -16.05 20.51 20.92
C LYS A 218 -17.44 20.27 20.31
N ARG A 219 -17.70 20.74 19.08
CA ARG A 219 -19.01 20.67 18.41
C ARG A 219 -19.39 19.27 17.89
N CYS A 220 -18.43 18.37 17.66
CA CYS A 220 -18.71 16.98 17.27
C CYS A 220 -19.05 16.07 18.45
N ARG A 221 -18.81 16.49 19.71
CA ARG A 221 -19.17 15.69 20.90
C ARG A 221 -20.68 15.69 21.19
N ALA A 222 -21.39 16.73 20.75
CA ALA A 222 -22.83 16.88 21.02
C ALA A 222 -23.71 15.99 20.12
N LEU A 223 -23.27 15.65 18.91
CA LEU A 223 -24.03 14.84 17.94
C LEU A 223 -23.95 13.33 18.18
N ALA A 224 -23.08 12.87 19.08
CA ALA A 224 -22.92 11.45 19.41
C ALA A 224 -23.86 10.96 20.54
N ARG A 225 -24.80 11.80 21.00
CA ARG A 225 -25.73 11.46 22.10
C ARG A 225 -27.22 11.53 21.70
N SER A 226 -27.54 11.67 20.42
CA SER A 226 -28.93 11.77 19.95
C SER A 226 -29.41 10.43 19.35
N PRO A 227 -30.64 9.97 19.68
CA PRO A 227 -31.22 8.72 19.16
C PRO A 227 -31.58 8.79 17.65
N PRO A 228 -31.83 7.64 16.98
CA PRO A 228 -31.63 7.44 15.53
C PRO A 228 -32.68 8.06 14.59
N ALA A 229 -33.54 8.96 15.05
CA ALA A 229 -34.72 9.38 14.28
C ALA A 229 -34.55 10.69 13.49
N PHE A 230 -33.34 11.23 13.33
CA PHE A 230 -33.12 12.48 12.60
C PHE A 230 -31.85 12.41 11.73
N TRP A 231 -31.92 11.69 10.61
CA TRP A 231 -30.94 11.80 9.54
C TRP A 231 -31.62 12.44 8.33
N PRO A 232 -31.30 13.70 7.96
CA PRO A 232 -31.87 14.31 6.77
C PRO A 232 -31.21 13.75 5.50
N PRO A 233 -31.92 13.68 4.37
CA PRO A 233 -31.39 13.19 3.11
C PRO A 233 -30.64 14.35 2.44
N ARG A 234 -29.33 14.49 2.72
CA ARG A 234 -28.28 15.15 1.90
C ARG A 234 -27.09 15.49 2.79
N CYS A 235 -25.98 14.79 2.61
CA CYS A 235 -24.70 15.15 3.22
C CYS A 235 -24.11 16.37 2.47
N GLN A 236 -24.33 17.58 3.00
CA GLN A 236 -23.82 18.85 2.45
C GLN A 236 -22.46 19.30 3.05
N THR A 237 -21.65 18.40 3.62
CA THR A 237 -20.41 18.77 4.34
C THR A 237 -19.12 18.59 3.54
N CYS A 238 -19.14 18.86 2.23
CA CYS A 238 -17.91 18.95 1.41
C CYS A 238 -17.70 20.34 0.79
N ARG A 239 -18.15 21.40 1.48
CA ARG A 239 -17.65 22.76 1.24
C ARG A 239 -17.00 23.26 2.52
N LEU A 240 -15.82 23.88 2.37
CA LEU A 240 -14.98 24.55 3.38
C LEU A 240 -13.83 23.72 3.98
N SER A 241 -12.72 23.61 3.25
CA SER A 241 -11.49 24.33 3.62
C SER A 241 -10.44 24.27 2.51
N ALA A 242 -10.43 25.30 1.67
CA ALA A 242 -9.25 25.70 0.95
C ALA A 242 -8.31 26.42 1.92
N ARG A 243 -7.15 25.84 2.25
CA ARG A 243 -5.80 26.48 2.32
C ARG A 243 -4.76 25.62 3.08
N PRO A 244 -3.46 25.80 2.77
CA PRO A 244 -2.40 24.82 3.00
C PRO A 244 -1.66 25.03 4.33
N ALA A 245 -1.36 23.95 5.05
CA ALA A 245 -0.44 23.98 6.18
C ALA A 245 0.93 23.44 5.75
N ILE A 246 1.84 24.40 5.57
CA ILE A 246 3.28 24.25 5.41
C ILE A 246 3.84 23.44 6.60
N CYS A 247 4.47 22.30 6.33
CA CYS A 247 5.33 21.63 7.30
C CYS A 247 6.78 22.02 7.00
N ARG A 248 7.30 22.99 7.76
CA ARG A 248 8.74 23.23 7.89
C ARG A 248 9.30 22.05 8.70
N LEU A 249 10.21 21.28 8.12
CA LEU A 249 11.15 20.45 8.86
C LEU A 249 12.52 21.11 8.71
N GLY A 250 12.99 21.68 9.80
CA GLY A 250 14.36 22.14 9.95
C GLY A 250 15.29 20.93 9.94
N TRP A 251 16.29 21.01 9.09
CA TRP A 251 17.52 20.24 9.19
C TRP A 251 18.48 21.09 10.02
N ALA A 252 19.02 20.49 11.08
CA ALA A 252 20.31 20.88 11.61
C ALA A 252 21.40 20.32 10.67
#